data_AF-A0A9J6HB97-F1
#
_entry.id   AF-A0A9J6HB97-F1
#
_cell.length_a   1.000
_cell.length_b   1.000
_cell.length_c   1.000
_cell.angle_alpha   90.00
_cell.angle_beta   90.00
_cell.angle_gamma   90.00
#
_symmetry.space_group_name_H-M   'P 1'
#
loop_
_entity.id
_entity.type
_entity.pdbx_description
1 polymer ?
#
loop_
_entity_poly.entity_id
_entity_poly.type
_entity_poly.pdbx_seq_one_letter_code
_entity_poly.pdbx_strand_id
1 'polypeptide(L)' 'MTDGLQSVCCREVLELDALVPEGEPCITAHPTSLHGCLNIHALEIVYYAFRQNQPSLVNAPDIHMQ' A
#
# COMPACT_ATOMS: atom_id res chain seq x y z
N MET A 1 11.83 -24.89 -8.66
CA MET A 1 10.50 -24.33 -8.98
C MET A 1 10.69 -22.83 -8.98
N THR A 2 10.86 -22.23 -10.16
CA THR A 2 10.81 -20.77 -10.28
C THR A 2 9.34 -20.42 -10.19
N ASP A 3 8.84 -20.17 -8.99
CA ASP A 3 7.57 -19.47 -8.84
C ASP A 3 7.72 -18.17 -9.63
N GLY A 4 6.99 -18.08 -10.75
CA GLY A 4 7.09 -16.97 -11.67
C GLY A 4 6.79 -15.70 -10.89
N LEU A 5 7.78 -14.82 -10.72
CA LEU A 5 7.57 -13.54 -10.08
C LEU A 5 6.41 -12.85 -10.80
N GLN A 6 5.29 -12.72 -10.09
CA GLN A 6 4.22 -11.85 -10.53
C GLN A 6 4.82 -10.45 -10.66
N SER A 7 4.48 -9.75 -11.74
CA SER A 7 4.97 -8.40 -11.90
C SER A 7 4.50 -7.53 -10.75
N VAL A 8 5.44 -6.78 -10.16
CA VAL A 8 5.19 -5.79 -9.12
C VAL A 8 5.04 -4.38 -9.69
N CYS A 9 5.11 -4.23 -11.02
CA CYS A 9 4.96 -2.96 -11.69
C CYS A 9 3.49 -2.57 -11.81
N CYS A 10 3.12 -1.36 -11.39
CA CYS A 10 1.75 -0.85 -11.50
C CYS A 10 1.21 -0.78 -12.94
N ARG A 11 2.10 -0.80 -13.94
CA ARG A 11 1.75 -0.81 -15.36
C ARG A 11 1.51 -2.22 -15.94
N GLU A 12 1.91 -3.25 -15.21
CA GLU A 12 1.82 -4.64 -15.68
C GLU A 12 0.69 -5.41 -14.98
N VAL A 13 0.13 -4.83 -13.91
CA VAL A 13 -1.06 -5.33 -13.20
C VAL A 13 -2.28 -4.54 -13.69
N LEU A 14 -3.17 -5.18 -14.44
CA LEU A 14 -4.34 -4.53 -15.09
C LEU A 14 -5.19 -3.68 -14.13
N GLU A 15 -5.41 -4.16 -12.91
CA GLU A 15 -6.19 -3.47 -11.89
C GLU A 15 -5.50 -2.19 -11.39
N LEU A 16 -4.17 -2.18 -11.34
CA LEU A 16 -3.39 -1.01 -10.93
C LEU A 16 -3.17 -0.04 -12.10
N ASP A 17 -3.02 -0.56 -13.32
CA ASP A 17 -2.80 0.27 -14.52
C ASP A 17 -4.00 1.18 -14.77
N ALA A 18 -5.22 0.65 -14.58
CA ALA A 18 -6.47 1.39 -14.68
C ALA A 18 -6.60 2.54 -13.66
N LEU A 19 -5.83 2.51 -12.58
CA LEU A 19 -5.82 3.55 -11.54
C LEU A 19 -4.73 4.61 -11.78
N VAL A 20 -3.82 4.40 -12.73
CA VAL A 20 -2.79 5.39 -13.03
C VAL A 20 -3.44 6.55 -13.79
N PRO A 21 -3.27 7.81 -13.33
CA PRO A 21 -3.84 8.96 -14.02
C PRO A 21 -3.38 9.04 -15.49
N GLU A 22 -4.27 9.52 -16.35
CA GLU A 22 -3.98 9.67 -17.78
C GLU A 22 -2.76 10.58 -18.00
N GLY A 23 -1.82 10.13 -18.82
CA GLY A 23 -0.60 10.86 -19.15
C GLY A 23 0.53 10.77 -18.12
N GLU A 24 0.28 10.22 -16.93
CA GLU A 24 1.32 10.02 -15.91
C GLU A 24 2.12 8.73 -16.15
N PRO A 25 3.34 8.58 -15.64
CA PRO A 25 4.11 7.34 -15.81
C PRO A 25 3.82 6.28 -14.75
N CYS A 26 3.29 6.66 -13.57
CA CYS A 26 3.26 5.80 -12.38
C CYS A 26 2.04 6.05 -11.49
N ILE A 27 1.55 5.00 -10.82
CA ILE A 27 0.47 5.08 -9.83
C ILE A 27 0.75 6.04 -8.68
N THR A 28 2.02 6.35 -8.40
CA THR A 28 2.40 7.30 -7.35
C THR A 28 1.92 8.73 -7.64
N ALA A 29 1.58 9.05 -8.89
CA ALA A 29 0.95 10.32 -9.27
C ALA A 29 -0.53 10.40 -8.83
N HIS A 30 -1.17 9.27 -8.52
CA HIS A 30 -2.54 9.26 -8.02
C HIS A 30 -2.62 10.03 -6.68
N PRO A 31 -3.59 10.93 -6.47
CA PRO A 31 -3.67 11.77 -5.26
C PRO A 31 -3.65 10.99 -3.94
N THR A 32 -4.23 9.78 -3.94
CA THR A 32 -4.22 8.87 -2.77
C THR A 32 -2.82 8.43 -2.37
N SER A 33 -1.85 8.35 -3.28
CA SER A 33 -0.47 7.99 -2.95
C SER A 33 0.12 8.98 -1.94
N LEU A 34 0.04 10.28 -2.23
CA LEU A 34 0.58 11.31 -1.35
C LEU A 34 -0.25 11.47 -0.07
N HIS A 35 -1.57 11.51 -0.18
CA HIS A 35 -2.43 11.86 0.95
C HIS A 35 -2.84 10.68 1.82
N GLY A 36 -2.87 9.47 1.27
CA GLY A 36 -3.28 8.25 1.97
C GLY A 36 -2.10 7.37 2.36
N CYS A 37 -1.18 7.11 1.44
CA CYS A 37 -0.07 6.17 1.68
C CYS A 37 1.14 6.83 2.33
N LEU A 38 1.45 8.09 1.98
CA LEU A 38 2.67 8.78 2.43
C LEU A 38 2.42 9.91 3.45
N ASN A 39 1.17 10.16 3.81
CA ASN A 39 0.83 11.17 4.81
C ASN A 39 1.10 10.61 6.21
N ILE A 40 2.15 11.13 6.86
CA ILE A 40 2.57 10.66 8.19
C ILE A 40 1.46 10.74 9.24
N HIS A 41 0.63 11.78 9.21
CA HIS A 41 -0.46 11.93 10.17
C HIS A 41 -1.59 10.94 9.91
N ALA A 42 -1.89 10.63 8.64
CA ALA A 42 -2.86 9.59 8.30
C ALA A 42 -2.37 8.21 8.78
N LEU A 43 -1.08 7.92 8.59
CA LEU A 43 -0.46 6.68 9.06
C LEU A 43 -0.48 6.59 10.59
N GLU A 44 -0.17 7.67 11.31
CA GLU A 44 -0.26 7.73 12.77
C GLU A 44 -1.67 7.45 13.28
N ILE A 45 -2.68 8.11 12.70
CA ILE A 45 -4.09 7.91 13.09
C ILE A 45 -4.50 6.44 12.87
N VAL A 46 -4.18 5.87 11.70
CA VAL A 46 -4.49 4.47 11.40
C VAL A 46 -3.77 3.54 12.37
N TYR A 47 -2.49 3.80 12.66
CA TYR A 47 -1.73 3.01 13.63
C TYR A 47 -2.35 3.05 15.03
N TYR A 48 -2.74 4.24 15.52
CA TYR A 48 -3.39 4.35 16.83
C TYR A 48 -4.78 3.70 16.86
N ALA A 49 -5.58 3.87 15.81
CA ALA A 49 -6.88 3.21 15.69
C ALA A 49 -6.74 1.69 15.66
N PHE A 50 -5.73 1.17 14.95
CA PHE A 50 -5.42 -0.25 14.90
C PHE A 50 -4.96 -0.77 16.26
N ARG A 51 -4.06 -0.04 16.93
CA ARG A 51 -3.60 -0.33 18.31
C ARG A 51 -4.74 -0.44 19.32
N GLN A 52 -5.75 0.43 19.23
CA GLN A 52 -6.88 0.44 20.16
C GLN A 52 -7.85 -0.71 19.91
N ASN A 53 -8.16 -0.99 18.63
CA ASN A 53 -9.18 -1.98 18.28
C ASN A 53 -8.63 -3.40 18.16
N GLN A 54 -7.35 -3.55 17.81
CA GLN A 54 -6.70 -4.83 17.54
C GLN A 54 -5.28 -4.87 18.15
N PRO A 55 -5.15 -4.70 19.48
CA PRO A 55 -3.85 -4.58 20.15
C PRO A 55 -2.95 -5.81 19.98
N SER A 56 -3.53 -7.01 19.83
CA SER A 56 -2.79 -8.26 19.62
C SER A 56 -2.03 -8.32 18.30
N LEU A 57 -2.47 -7.55 17.30
CA LEU A 57 -1.88 -7.55 15.96
C LEU A 57 -0.65 -6.64 15.84
N VAL A 58 -0.43 -5.74 16.79
CA VAL A 58 0.68 -4.77 16.76
C VAL A 58 2.04 -5.42 17.01
N ASN A 59 2.04 -6.61 17.60
CA ASN A 59 3.25 -7.41 17.80
C ASN A 59 3.16 -8.73 17.02
N ALA A 60 2.17 -8.89 16.14
CA ALA A 60 2.03 -10.10 15.34
C ALA A 60 3.07 -10.05 14.21
N PRO A 61 4.10 -10.91 14.25
CA PRO A 61 5.20 -10.84 13.29
C PRO A 61 4.72 -10.99 11.84
N ASP A 62 3.64 -11.75 11.64
CA ASP A 62 3.03 -12.09 10.34
C ASP A 62 2.49 -10.86 9.57
N ILE A 63 2.28 -9.73 10.26
CA ILE A 63 1.69 -8.50 9.68
C ILE A 63 2.74 -7.40 9.52
N HIS A 64 3.85 -7.51 10.25
CA HIS A 64 4.85 -6.45 10.35
C HIS A 64 6.06 -6.63 9.43
N MET A 65 6.32 -7.83 8.89
CA MET A 65 7.24 -8.07 7.77
C MET A 65 7.15 -9.54 7.31
N GLN A 66 6.80 -9.76 6.05
CA GLN A 66 7.54 -10.67 5.16
C GLN A 66 8.17 -9.82 4.07
#